data_AF-A0A327N5W8-F1
#
_entry.id   AF-A0A327N5W8-F1
#
_cell.length_a   1.000
_cell.length_b   1.000
_cell.length_c   1.000
_cell.angle_alpha   90.00
_cell.angle_beta   90.00
_cell.angle_gamma   90.00
#
_symmetry.space_group_name_H-M   'P 1'
#
loop_
_entity.id
_entity.type
_entity.pdbx_description
1 polymer ?
#
loop_
_entity_poly.entity_id
_entity_poly.type
_entity_poly.pdbx_seq_one_letter_code
_entity_poly.pdbx_strand_id
1 'polypeptide(L)'
;MRKSLLALLLLASAGWAHGQVQLREDIPTIKLSPQVRSSPVTEAIPSIALKSINSFLLSNRIVDKAEDFETAPYIVAGDAERVLSGTGDRIFARGHFDPAQPVYGIFRQGKVYTDPQSKEFLGINADDIGGGEVVATEGDVATLVLQRTTQEVRLGDRLFSGEERSINSTFMPSAPGTEINGLIIDVPRGVTQIGALDVVTLNKGQRDGLVEGNVLAVMKTGETVRDRITGQPLKIPDERAGLLMVFRTYDKLSYGLVLSASRSLSVMDKVRNP
;
A
#
# COMPACT_ATOMS: atom_id res chain seq x y z
N MET A 1 -100.38 45.65 0.81
CA MET A 1 -101.43 45.43 -0.21
C MET A 1 -100.96 46.04 -1.52
N ARG A 2 -101.08 45.26 -2.61
CA ARG A 2 -101.30 45.72 -4.00
C ARG A 2 -100.18 46.48 -4.75
N LYS A 3 -99.82 45.87 -5.89
CA LYS A 3 -99.75 46.43 -7.26
C LYS A 3 -98.49 47.26 -7.56
N SER A 4 -97.56 46.79 -8.39
CA SER A 4 -97.62 46.49 -9.84
C SER A 4 -97.19 47.68 -10.70
N LEU A 5 -96.41 47.34 -11.73
CA LEU A 5 -95.97 48.11 -12.92
C LEU A 5 -94.85 49.13 -12.70
N LEU A 6 -93.96 49.41 -13.65
CA LEU A 6 -93.43 48.74 -14.85
C LEU A 6 -92.48 49.82 -15.42
N ALA A 7 -91.21 49.50 -15.68
CA ALA A 7 -90.40 50.34 -16.56
C ALA A 7 -89.41 49.46 -17.31
N LEU A 8 -89.17 49.86 -18.55
CA LEU A 8 -88.95 49.05 -19.73
C LEU A 8 -87.56 49.35 -20.30
N LEU A 9 -86.95 48.32 -20.88
CA LEU A 9 -85.94 48.33 -21.96
C LEU A 9 -84.51 48.85 -21.68
N LEU A 10 -83.52 47.94 -21.73
CA LEU A 10 -82.57 47.74 -22.84
C LEU A 10 -81.44 46.82 -22.35
N LEU A 11 -81.47 45.53 -22.72
CA LEU A 11 -80.40 44.57 -22.42
C LEU A 11 -79.53 44.35 -23.65
N ALA A 12 -78.24 44.63 -23.47
CA ALA A 12 -77.16 44.27 -24.37
C ALA A 12 -77.02 42.74 -24.45
N SER A 13 -76.96 42.23 -25.66
CA SER A 13 -76.67 40.83 -25.96
C SER A 13 -75.18 40.53 -25.71
N ALA A 14 -74.87 39.85 -24.62
CA ALA A 14 -73.61 39.13 -24.42
C ALA A 14 -73.91 37.63 -24.38
N GLY A 15 -73.50 36.90 -25.41
CA GLY A 15 -73.63 35.45 -25.48
C GLY A 15 -72.63 34.78 -24.54
N TRP A 16 -73.14 33.97 -23.61
CA TRP A 16 -72.33 33.12 -22.74
C TRP A 16 -72.19 31.75 -23.41
N ALA A 17 -71.01 31.44 -23.95
CA ALA A 17 -70.68 30.10 -24.39
C ALA A 17 -70.28 29.26 -23.16
N HIS A 18 -71.15 28.32 -22.76
CA HIS A 18 -70.77 27.25 -21.83
C HIS A 18 -69.94 26.21 -22.59
N GLY A 19 -68.62 26.33 -22.52
CA GLY A 19 -67.71 25.27 -22.92
C GLY A 19 -67.66 24.20 -21.84
N GLN A 20 -68.35 23.07 -22.03
CA GLN A 20 -68.07 21.85 -21.27
C GLN A 20 -66.71 21.31 -21.72
N VAL A 21 -65.68 21.49 -20.88
CA VAL A 21 -64.39 20.84 -21.07
C VAL A 21 -64.53 19.41 -20.53
N GLN A 22 -64.64 18.44 -21.44
CA GLN A 22 -64.35 17.04 -21.09
C GLN A 22 -62.86 16.95 -20.74
N LEU A 23 -62.56 16.79 -19.45
CA LEU A 23 -61.23 16.47 -18.97
C LEU A 23 -60.83 15.12 -19.60
N ARG A 24 -59.88 15.15 -20.53
CA ARG A 24 -59.20 13.94 -20.99
C ARG A 24 -58.48 13.33 -19.80
N GLU A 25 -58.92 12.15 -19.39
CA GLU A 25 -58.13 11.27 -18.54
C GLU A 25 -56.83 10.87 -19.26
N ASP A 26 -55.80 10.59 -18.46
CA ASP A 26 -54.45 10.12 -18.83
C ASP A 26 -53.39 11.19 -19.17
N ILE A 27 -53.15 12.10 -18.23
CA ILE A 27 -51.77 12.58 -18.02
C ILE A 27 -51.15 11.70 -16.93
N PRO A 28 -50.20 10.79 -17.27
CA PRO A 28 -49.58 9.94 -16.27
C PRO A 28 -48.84 10.79 -15.24
N THR A 29 -49.31 10.75 -13.99
CA THR A 29 -48.65 11.43 -12.88
C THR A 29 -47.41 10.63 -12.48
N ILE A 30 -46.23 11.16 -12.80
CA ILE A 30 -44.96 10.54 -12.42
C ILE A 30 -44.66 10.90 -10.96
N LYS A 31 -44.80 9.93 -10.06
CA LYS A 31 -44.40 10.08 -8.66
C LYS A 31 -42.89 9.94 -8.55
N LEU A 32 -42.18 11.07 -8.42
CA LEU A 32 -40.75 11.10 -8.14
C LEU A 32 -40.53 10.89 -6.65
N SER A 33 -39.91 9.77 -6.27
CA SER A 33 -39.36 9.56 -4.93
C SER A 33 -37.85 9.82 -4.96
N PRO A 34 -37.23 10.31 -3.87
CA PRO A 34 -35.79 10.41 -3.79
C PRO A 34 -35.17 9.01 -3.92
N GLN A 35 -34.44 8.78 -5.00
CA GLN A 35 -33.55 7.63 -5.09
C GLN A 35 -32.15 8.08 -4.68
N VAL A 36 -31.59 7.42 -3.67
CA VAL A 36 -30.15 7.46 -3.42
C VAL A 36 -29.47 6.92 -4.68
N ARG A 37 -28.78 7.78 -5.43
CA ARG A 37 -27.86 7.33 -6.47
C ARG A 37 -26.64 6.76 -5.76
N SER A 38 -26.60 5.45 -5.56
CA SER A 38 -25.32 4.77 -5.32
C SER A 38 -24.59 4.71 -6.65
N SER A 39 -23.81 5.73 -6.96
CA SER A 39 -22.73 5.56 -7.93
C SER A 39 -21.82 4.48 -7.35
N PRO A 40 -21.52 3.37 -8.05
CA PRO A 40 -20.38 2.57 -7.66
C PRO A 40 -19.19 3.53 -7.66
N VAL A 41 -18.53 3.68 -6.51
CA VAL A 41 -17.26 4.39 -6.43
C VAL A 41 -16.22 3.47 -7.06
N THR A 42 -16.36 3.21 -8.35
CA THR A 42 -15.26 2.71 -9.17
C THR A 42 -14.59 3.94 -9.76
N GLU A 43 -14.09 4.80 -8.87
CA GLU A 43 -13.07 5.75 -9.26
C GLU A 43 -11.89 4.88 -9.68
N ALA A 44 -11.69 4.74 -10.99
CA ALA A 44 -10.58 3.96 -11.51
C ALA A 44 -9.31 4.52 -10.86
N ILE A 45 -8.66 3.70 -10.04
CA ILE A 45 -7.47 4.15 -9.31
C ILE A 45 -6.45 4.49 -10.40
N PRO A 46 -6.04 5.77 -10.50
CA PRO A 46 -5.21 6.21 -11.62
C PRO A 46 -3.93 5.39 -11.62
N SER A 47 -3.50 4.93 -12.79
CA SER A 47 -2.21 4.25 -12.94
C SER A 47 -1.11 5.19 -12.48
N ILE A 48 -0.36 4.78 -11.45
CA ILE A 48 0.73 5.57 -10.89
C ILE A 48 1.98 5.22 -11.69
N ALA A 49 2.63 6.21 -12.29
CA ALA A 49 3.91 6.01 -12.93
C ALA A 49 5.00 5.86 -11.85
N LEU A 50 5.28 4.61 -11.44
CA LEU A 50 6.28 4.31 -10.40
C LEU A 50 7.73 4.65 -10.81
N LYS A 51 7.98 5.10 -12.04
CA LYS A 51 9.28 5.60 -12.49
C LYS A 51 9.83 6.72 -11.57
N SER A 52 8.95 7.52 -10.96
CA SER A 52 9.32 8.56 -10.00
C SER A 52 9.67 8.04 -8.61
N ILE A 53 9.39 6.77 -8.30
CA ILE A 53 9.67 6.17 -6.99
C ILE A 53 10.80 5.16 -6.99
N ASN A 54 11.44 4.88 -8.12
CA ASN A 54 12.63 3.99 -8.16
C ASN A 54 13.74 4.43 -7.19
N SER A 55 13.89 5.72 -6.92
CA SER A 55 14.83 6.24 -5.90
C SER A 55 14.38 5.99 -4.45
N PHE A 56 13.11 5.66 -4.23
CA PHE A 56 12.49 5.38 -2.93
C PHE A 56 12.16 3.91 -2.72
N LEU A 57 12.18 3.10 -3.79
CA LEU A 57 12.07 1.65 -3.71
C LEU A 57 13.34 1.14 -3.03
N LEU A 58 13.18 0.66 -1.80
CA LEU A 58 14.28 0.09 -1.04
C LEU A 58 14.87 -1.08 -1.85
N SER A 59 16.17 -1.01 -2.14
CA SER A 59 16.94 -2.14 -2.66
C SER A 59 17.06 -3.29 -1.65
N ASN A 60 16.63 -3.05 -0.41
CA ASN A 60 16.56 -4.05 0.64
C ASN A 60 15.78 -5.29 0.20
N ARG A 61 16.23 -6.44 0.69
CA ARG A 61 15.62 -7.73 0.44
C ARG A 61 15.01 -8.25 1.73
N ILE A 62 13.82 -8.82 1.67
CA ILE A 62 13.31 -9.62 2.79
C ILE A 62 13.78 -11.05 2.59
N VAL A 63 14.27 -11.66 3.66
CA VAL A 63 14.61 -13.07 3.73
C VAL A 63 13.57 -13.77 4.60
N ASP A 64 12.79 -14.66 3.99
CA ASP A 64 11.61 -15.27 4.61
C ASP A 64 11.96 -16.28 5.72
N LYS A 65 13.18 -16.85 5.71
CA LYS A 65 13.67 -17.80 6.71
C LYS A 65 14.98 -17.31 7.32
N ALA A 66 15.12 -17.43 8.63
CA ALA A 66 16.38 -17.08 9.32
C ALA A 66 17.55 -17.94 8.83
N GLU A 67 17.31 -19.23 8.60
CA GLU A 67 18.30 -20.20 8.12
C GLU A 67 18.92 -19.79 6.77
N ASP A 68 18.12 -19.25 5.85
CA ASP A 68 18.59 -18.78 4.54
C ASP A 68 19.60 -17.62 4.69
N PHE A 69 19.45 -16.80 5.73
CA PHE A 69 20.41 -15.73 6.03
C PHE A 69 21.65 -16.24 6.77
N GLU A 70 21.49 -17.18 7.69
CA GLU A 70 22.58 -17.75 8.48
C GLU A 70 23.53 -18.62 7.65
N THR A 71 23.00 -19.33 6.65
CA THR A 71 23.74 -20.24 5.77
C THR A 71 24.27 -19.56 4.51
N ALA A 72 23.83 -18.34 4.20
CA ALA A 72 24.31 -17.57 3.06
C ALA A 72 25.84 -17.37 3.12
N PRO A 73 26.54 -17.37 1.97
CA PRO A 73 27.95 -17.00 1.91
C PRO A 73 28.19 -15.65 2.57
N TYR A 74 29.38 -15.43 3.12
CA TYR A 74 29.69 -14.22 3.88
C TYR A 74 31.07 -13.68 3.60
N ILE A 75 31.23 -12.36 3.76
CA ILE A 75 32.51 -11.67 3.59
C ILE A 75 33.47 -12.07 4.71
N VAL A 76 34.65 -12.58 4.32
CA VAL A 76 35.72 -13.01 5.24
C VAL A 76 36.93 -12.07 5.22
N ALA A 77 37.14 -11.33 4.13
CA ALA A 77 38.18 -10.33 4.01
C ALA A 77 37.83 -9.28 2.94
N GLY A 78 38.40 -8.09 3.07
CA GLY A 78 38.43 -7.07 2.01
C GLY A 78 39.89 -6.73 1.68
N ASP A 79 40.11 -6.10 0.53
CA ASP A 79 41.44 -5.61 0.18
C ASP A 79 41.85 -4.50 1.17
N ALA A 80 42.90 -4.79 1.94
CA ALA A 80 43.33 -3.97 3.06
C ALA A 80 43.99 -2.68 2.55
N GLU A 81 43.43 -1.53 2.94
CA GLU A 81 44.12 -0.26 3.31
C GLU A 81 43.30 1.03 3.04
N ARG A 82 42.08 0.96 2.51
CA ARG A 82 41.26 2.15 2.27
C ARG A 82 39.98 2.14 3.11
N VAL A 83 39.72 3.27 3.78
CA VAL A 83 38.56 3.50 4.68
C VAL A 83 37.21 3.51 3.94
N LEU A 84 37.23 3.44 2.61
CA LEU A 84 36.04 3.41 1.74
C LEU A 84 36.31 2.40 0.62
N SER A 85 35.76 1.19 0.75
CA SER A 85 35.76 0.23 -0.36
C SER A 85 34.80 0.69 -1.44
N GLY A 86 35.34 1.05 -2.60
CA GLY A 86 34.59 1.55 -3.75
C GLY A 86 34.33 0.49 -4.81
N THR A 87 33.55 0.85 -5.83
CA THR A 87 33.43 0.06 -7.05
C THR A 87 34.82 -0.24 -7.62
N GLY A 88 35.08 -1.51 -7.94
CA GLY A 88 36.34 -2.02 -8.47
C GLY A 88 37.22 -2.75 -7.45
N ASP A 89 36.94 -2.59 -6.16
CA ASP A 89 37.72 -3.26 -5.12
C ASP A 89 37.42 -4.75 -5.04
N ARG A 90 38.42 -5.51 -4.55
CA ARG A 90 38.31 -6.95 -4.35
C ARG A 90 37.90 -7.27 -2.93
N ILE A 91 36.98 -8.22 -2.81
CA ILE A 91 36.54 -8.78 -1.55
C ILE A 91 36.58 -10.30 -1.63
N PHE A 92 36.71 -10.93 -0.48
CA PHE A 92 36.77 -12.38 -0.36
C PHE A 92 35.59 -12.85 0.47
N ALA A 93 34.89 -13.84 -0.03
CA ALA A 93 33.73 -14.42 0.63
C ALA A 93 33.88 -15.93 0.74
N ARG A 94 33.38 -16.50 1.85
CA ARG A 94 33.36 -17.94 2.07
C ARG A 94 31.94 -18.47 1.95
N GLY A 95 31.76 -19.59 1.26
CA GLY A 95 30.48 -20.29 1.16
C GLY A 95 30.32 -21.05 -0.16
N HIS A 96 29.09 -21.42 -0.47
CA HIS A 96 28.74 -22.04 -1.73
C HIS A 96 28.31 -20.99 -2.76
N PHE A 97 28.97 -20.97 -3.91
CA PHE A 97 28.67 -20.08 -5.02
C PHE A 97 28.21 -20.88 -6.23
N ASP A 98 27.13 -20.42 -6.86
CA ASP A 98 26.60 -21.03 -8.07
C ASP A 98 27.39 -20.51 -9.28
N PRO A 99 28.13 -21.37 -10.02
CA PRO A 99 28.87 -20.95 -11.20
C PRO A 99 27.98 -20.38 -12.32
N ALA A 100 26.67 -20.70 -12.32
CA ALA A 100 25.72 -20.17 -13.28
C ALA A 100 25.25 -18.74 -12.94
N GLN A 101 25.46 -18.28 -11.71
CA GLN A 101 25.04 -16.96 -11.23
C GLN A 101 26.23 -16.22 -10.60
N PRO A 102 27.11 -15.60 -11.41
CA PRO A 102 28.31 -14.96 -10.88
C PRO A 102 28.00 -13.64 -10.15
N VAL A 103 26.80 -13.08 -10.29
CA VAL A 103 26.42 -11.79 -9.69
C VAL A 103 25.71 -12.02 -8.36
N TYR A 104 26.24 -11.38 -7.32
CA TYR A 104 25.73 -11.44 -5.95
C TYR A 104 25.45 -10.04 -5.40
N GLY A 105 24.33 -9.91 -4.69
CA GLY A 105 24.07 -8.77 -3.83
C GLY A 105 24.69 -9.01 -2.46
N ILE A 106 25.22 -7.94 -1.86
CA ILE A 106 25.82 -7.93 -0.53
C ILE A 106 24.84 -7.25 0.42
N PHE A 107 24.48 -7.96 1.49
CA PHE A 107 23.47 -7.53 2.42
C PHE A 107 23.92 -7.65 3.86
N ARG A 108 23.46 -6.72 4.69
CA ARG A 108 23.65 -6.77 6.15
C ARG A 108 22.34 -7.13 6.82
N GLN A 109 22.43 -7.86 7.93
CA GLN A 109 21.25 -8.17 8.73
C GLN A 109 20.71 -6.88 9.35
N GLY A 110 19.54 -6.46 8.90
CA GLY A 110 18.80 -5.36 9.48
C GLY A 110 17.79 -5.87 10.51
N LYS A 111 16.60 -5.26 10.49
CA LYS A 111 15.52 -5.56 11.43
C LYS A 111 14.90 -6.94 11.19
N VAL A 112 14.65 -7.68 12.27
CA VAL A 112 13.82 -8.89 12.26
C VAL A 112 12.36 -8.49 12.40
N TYR A 113 11.51 -8.98 11.50
CA TYR A 113 10.07 -8.75 11.56
C TYR A 113 9.36 -9.90 12.26
N THR A 114 8.50 -9.53 13.19
CA THR A 114 7.66 -10.46 13.95
C THR A 114 6.25 -9.90 13.98
N ASP A 115 5.27 -10.77 13.80
CA ASP A 115 3.87 -10.37 13.88
C ASP A 115 3.55 -9.89 15.31
N PRO A 116 3.03 -8.66 15.49
CA PRO A 116 2.79 -8.11 16.81
C PRO A 116 1.67 -8.84 17.56
N GLN A 117 0.76 -9.53 16.86
CA GLN A 117 -0.37 -10.27 17.41
C GLN A 117 -0.02 -11.74 17.66
N SER A 118 0.44 -12.47 16.65
CA SER A 118 0.72 -13.91 16.75
C SER A 118 2.12 -14.24 17.28
N LYS A 119 3.03 -13.25 17.31
CA LYS A 119 4.46 -13.43 17.61
C LYS A 119 5.20 -14.32 16.62
N GLU A 120 4.61 -14.58 15.46
CA GLU A 120 5.24 -15.35 14.41
C GLU A 120 6.39 -14.57 13.76
N PHE A 121 7.50 -15.26 13.47
CA PHE A 121 8.56 -14.72 12.63
C PHE A 121 8.08 -14.54 11.17
N LEU A 122 8.19 -13.32 10.66
CA LEU A 122 7.73 -12.92 9.33
C LEU A 122 8.87 -12.82 8.32
N GLY A 123 10.10 -12.56 8.77
CA GLY A 123 11.27 -12.44 7.91
C GLY A 123 12.32 -11.47 8.46
N ILE A 124 13.44 -11.36 7.76
CA ILE A 124 14.55 -10.46 8.08
C ILE A 124 14.67 -9.42 6.97
N ASN A 125 14.72 -8.15 7.34
CA ASN A 125 15.16 -7.10 6.43
C ASN A 125 16.67 -7.20 6.23
N ALA A 126 17.10 -7.56 5.04
CA ALA A 126 18.48 -7.56 4.60
C ALA A 126 18.76 -6.21 3.92
N ASP A 127 19.54 -5.37 4.60
CA ASP A 127 19.91 -4.04 4.11
C ASP A 127 20.90 -4.16 2.96
N ASP A 128 20.61 -3.49 1.85
CA ASP A 128 21.47 -3.50 0.67
C ASP A 128 22.76 -2.69 0.93
N ILE A 129 23.90 -3.37 0.93
CA ILE A 129 25.24 -2.79 1.14
C ILE A 129 25.95 -2.59 -0.21
N GLY A 130 25.66 -3.43 -1.19
CA GLY A 130 26.28 -3.37 -2.51
C GLY A 130 26.04 -4.61 -3.35
N GLY A 131 26.86 -4.77 -4.38
CA GLY A 131 26.83 -5.92 -5.26
C GLY A 131 28.15 -6.10 -5.97
N GLY A 132 28.46 -7.33 -6.32
CA GLY A 132 29.71 -7.68 -6.98
C GLY A 132 29.58 -8.96 -7.80
N GLU A 133 30.60 -9.18 -8.62
CA GLU A 133 30.70 -10.35 -9.49
C GLU A 133 31.84 -11.25 -9.02
N VAL A 134 31.57 -12.55 -8.92
CA VAL A 134 32.55 -13.58 -8.63
C VAL A 134 33.49 -13.72 -9.83
N VAL A 135 34.78 -13.47 -9.63
CA VAL A 135 35.81 -13.56 -10.68
C VAL A 135 36.70 -14.80 -10.56
N ALA A 136 36.76 -15.39 -9.36
CA ALA A 136 37.50 -16.61 -9.10
C ALA A 136 36.95 -17.33 -7.87
N THR A 137 37.03 -18.66 -7.87
CA THR A 137 36.66 -19.50 -6.73
C THR A 137 37.77 -20.52 -6.51
N GLU A 138 38.23 -20.64 -5.27
CA GLU A 138 39.24 -21.61 -4.83
C GLU A 138 38.74 -22.29 -3.56
N GLY A 139 38.41 -23.58 -3.66
CA GLY A 139 37.81 -24.32 -2.55
C GLY A 139 36.46 -23.74 -2.13
N ASP A 140 36.35 -23.32 -0.86
CA ASP A 140 35.17 -22.69 -0.27
C ASP A 140 35.23 -21.16 -0.27
N VAL A 141 36.23 -20.55 -0.91
CA VAL A 141 36.44 -19.10 -0.97
C VAL A 141 36.27 -18.58 -2.40
N ALA A 142 35.50 -17.51 -2.55
CA ALA A 142 35.36 -16.76 -3.78
C ALA A 142 36.01 -15.37 -3.66
N THR A 143 36.63 -14.92 -4.74
CA THR A 143 37.04 -13.53 -4.95
C THR A 143 35.95 -12.84 -5.75
N LEU A 144 35.43 -11.72 -5.23
CA LEU A 144 34.46 -10.89 -5.93
C LEU A 144 35.05 -9.52 -6.22
N VAL A 145 34.67 -8.95 -7.35
CA VAL A 145 34.92 -7.55 -7.69
C VAL A 145 33.65 -6.76 -7.42
N LEU A 146 33.74 -5.74 -6.58
CA LEU A 146 32.61 -4.86 -6.27
C LEU A 146 32.20 -4.07 -7.52
N GLN A 147 30.93 -4.15 -7.89
CA GLN A 147 30.35 -3.39 -9.00
C GLN A 147 29.62 -2.13 -8.50
N ARG A 148 28.94 -2.24 -7.35
CA ARG A 148 28.23 -1.14 -6.71
C ARG A 148 28.35 -1.22 -5.19
N THR A 149 28.36 -0.05 -4.55
CA THR A 149 28.42 0.06 -3.10
C THR A 149 27.47 1.17 -2.67
N THR A 150 26.58 0.89 -1.72
CA THR A 150 25.70 1.88 -1.07
C THR A 150 26.24 2.26 0.31
N GLN A 151 26.92 1.32 0.97
CA GLN A 151 27.57 1.47 2.27
C GLN A 151 28.86 0.65 2.33
N GLU A 152 29.73 0.97 3.28
CA GLU A 152 30.94 0.19 3.54
C GLU A 152 30.63 -1.31 3.75
N VAL A 153 31.28 -2.16 2.95
CA VAL A 153 31.23 -3.63 3.07
C VAL A 153 32.07 -4.05 4.28
N ARG A 154 31.49 -4.89 5.13
CA ARG A 154 32.10 -5.35 6.38
C ARG A 154 32.23 -6.87 6.42
N LEU A 155 33.15 -7.33 7.25
CA LEU A 155 33.26 -8.75 7.58
C LEU A 155 31.93 -9.26 8.16
N GLY A 156 31.47 -10.40 7.66
CA GLY A 156 30.20 -11.00 8.05
C GLY A 156 28.97 -10.51 7.26
N ASP A 157 29.09 -9.50 6.39
CA ASP A 157 28.00 -9.19 5.45
C ASP A 157 27.72 -10.42 4.57
N ARG A 158 26.44 -10.69 4.29
CA ARG A 158 25.96 -11.90 3.61
C ARG A 158 25.76 -11.66 2.13
N LEU A 159 26.04 -12.67 1.32
CA LEU A 159 25.86 -12.64 -0.12
C LEU A 159 24.66 -13.50 -0.51
N PHE A 160 23.80 -12.93 -1.35
CA PHE A 160 22.70 -13.67 -1.96
C PHE A 160 22.82 -13.56 -3.47
N SER A 161 22.59 -14.68 -4.16
CA SER A 161 22.62 -14.67 -5.61
C SER A 161 21.52 -13.76 -6.15
N GLY A 162 21.87 -13.04 -7.22
CA GLY A 162 21.09 -11.94 -7.74
C GLY A 162 19.72 -12.38 -8.22
N GLU A 163 18.70 -11.80 -7.59
CA GLU A 163 17.48 -11.44 -8.28
C GLU A 163 17.38 -9.93 -8.19
N GLU A 164 18.10 -9.24 -9.07
CA GLU A 164 17.78 -7.86 -9.42
C GLU A 164 16.50 -7.91 -10.26
N ARG A 165 15.39 -8.36 -9.64
CA ARG A 165 14.07 -8.34 -10.28
C ARG A 165 13.77 -6.87 -10.52
N SER A 166 13.76 -6.50 -11.78
CA SER A 166 13.28 -5.19 -12.21
C SER A 166 11.88 -5.01 -11.62
N ILE A 167 11.73 -4.00 -10.77
CA ILE A 167 10.41 -3.66 -10.25
C ILE A 167 9.60 -3.23 -11.47
N ASN A 168 8.52 -3.96 -11.75
CA ASN A 168 7.63 -3.68 -12.87
C ASN A 168 7.26 -2.19 -12.82
N SER A 169 7.68 -1.40 -13.81
CA SER A 169 7.58 0.07 -13.72
C SER A 169 6.15 0.59 -13.85
N THR A 170 5.20 -0.31 -14.12
CA THR A 170 3.77 -0.04 -14.26
C THR A 170 3.00 -1.08 -13.44
N PHE A 171 2.43 -0.65 -12.33
CA PHE A 171 1.48 -1.46 -11.57
C PHE A 171 0.06 -1.02 -11.93
N MET A 172 -0.81 -1.99 -12.16
CA MET A 172 -2.25 -1.76 -12.29
C MET A 172 -2.87 -1.93 -10.91
N PRO A 173 -3.43 -0.86 -10.33
CA PRO A 173 -4.12 -0.96 -9.05
C PRO A 173 -5.27 -1.98 -9.13
N SER A 174 -5.40 -2.82 -8.11
CA SER A 174 -6.46 -3.81 -7.97
C SER A 174 -6.88 -3.94 -6.52
N ALA A 175 -8.10 -4.42 -6.23
CA ALA A 175 -8.46 -4.83 -4.88
C ALA A 175 -7.96 -6.27 -4.64
N PRO A 176 -7.58 -6.64 -3.41
CA PRO A 176 -7.31 -8.03 -3.06
C PRO A 176 -8.54 -8.90 -3.32
N GLY A 177 -8.34 -10.12 -3.82
CA GLY A 177 -9.42 -11.08 -4.07
C GLY A 177 -9.94 -11.79 -2.80
N THR A 178 -9.19 -11.69 -1.70
CA THR A 178 -9.50 -12.26 -0.38
C THR A 178 -9.70 -11.15 0.65
N GLU A 179 -10.33 -11.50 1.77
CA GLU A 179 -10.37 -10.58 2.91
C GLU A 179 -8.98 -10.45 3.54
N ILE A 180 -8.50 -9.22 3.66
CA ILE A 180 -7.23 -8.84 4.25
C ILE A 180 -7.52 -8.08 5.54
N ASN A 181 -6.94 -8.56 6.63
CA ASN A 181 -6.90 -7.87 7.91
C ASN A 181 -5.45 -7.88 8.42
N GLY A 182 -4.75 -6.76 8.27
CA GLY A 182 -3.33 -6.64 8.59
C GLY A 182 -3.01 -5.37 9.38
N LEU A 183 -1.71 -5.16 9.59
CA LEU A 183 -1.13 -4.04 10.32
C LEU A 183 0.09 -3.52 9.55
N ILE A 184 0.30 -2.20 9.63
CA ILE A 184 1.60 -1.61 9.32
C ILE A 184 2.55 -1.95 10.48
N ILE A 185 3.64 -2.66 10.21
CA ILE A 185 4.58 -3.12 11.25
C ILE A 185 5.90 -2.37 11.26
N ASP A 186 6.24 -1.69 10.16
CA ASP A 186 7.47 -0.92 10.08
C ASP A 186 7.43 0.15 8.99
N VAL A 187 8.34 1.11 9.13
CA VAL A 187 8.65 2.11 8.13
C VAL A 187 10.16 2.10 7.96
N PRO A 188 10.70 1.48 6.90
CA PRO A 188 12.13 1.20 6.84
C PRO A 188 13.03 2.44 6.88
N ARG A 189 12.53 3.61 6.45
CA ARG A 189 13.25 4.89 6.56
C ARG A 189 13.24 5.51 7.97
N GLY A 190 12.61 4.85 8.95
CA GLY A 190 12.63 5.27 10.35
C GLY A 190 11.89 6.57 10.64
N VAL A 191 10.86 6.92 9.86
CA VAL A 191 10.07 8.13 10.12
C VAL A 191 9.03 7.88 11.22
N THR A 192 8.85 8.87 12.10
CA THR A 192 7.89 8.79 13.22
C THR A 192 6.43 8.99 12.78
N GLN A 193 6.23 9.61 11.62
CA GLN A 193 4.92 9.84 11.01
C GLN A 193 4.95 9.38 9.56
N ILE A 194 3.94 8.62 9.16
CA ILE A 194 3.82 8.09 7.81
C ILE A 194 2.88 9.01 7.03
N GLY A 195 3.38 9.54 5.91
CA GLY A 195 2.66 10.38 4.97
C GLY A 195 2.47 9.70 3.61
N ALA A 196 1.95 10.48 2.64
CA ALA A 196 1.87 10.02 1.26
C ALA A 196 3.28 9.80 0.69
N LEU A 197 3.41 8.79 -0.18
CA LEU A 197 4.64 8.31 -0.81
C LEU A 197 5.66 7.65 0.13
N ASP A 198 5.31 7.43 1.40
CA ASP A 198 6.14 6.61 2.28
C ASP A 198 5.97 5.12 1.98
N VAL A 199 7.08 4.39 2.09
CA VAL A 199 7.12 2.93 2.02
C VAL A 199 6.91 2.37 3.43
N VAL A 200 5.95 1.46 3.54
CA VAL A 200 5.59 0.77 4.78
C VAL A 200 5.70 -0.73 4.61
N THR A 201 5.95 -1.43 5.72
CA THR A 201 5.95 -2.90 5.77
C THR A 201 4.65 -3.39 6.39
N LEU A 202 3.99 -4.35 5.76
CA LEU A 202 2.74 -4.96 6.21
C LEU A 202 3.00 -6.38 6.72
N ASN A 203 2.32 -6.82 7.77
CA ASN A 203 2.39 -8.21 8.28
C ASN A 203 1.59 -9.24 7.45
N LYS A 204 1.34 -8.93 6.18
CA LYS A 204 0.58 -9.76 5.26
C LYS A 204 1.35 -9.90 3.96
N GLY A 205 1.40 -11.11 3.43
CA GLY A 205 2.17 -11.45 2.24
C GLY A 205 1.37 -12.27 1.22
N GLN A 206 2.10 -12.99 0.37
CA GLN A 206 1.54 -13.85 -0.66
C GLN A 206 0.64 -14.94 -0.07
N ARG A 207 1.02 -15.51 1.08
CA ARG A 207 0.21 -16.53 1.76
C ARG A 207 -1.16 -16.04 2.19
N ASP A 208 -1.32 -14.73 2.39
CA ASP A 208 -2.57 -14.09 2.81
C ASP A 208 -3.42 -13.66 1.60
N GLY A 209 -2.91 -13.83 0.37
CA GLY A 209 -3.59 -13.47 -0.88
C GLY A 209 -3.26 -12.07 -1.41
N LEU A 210 -2.25 -11.40 -0.85
CA LEU A 210 -1.76 -10.14 -1.41
C LEU A 210 -0.92 -10.39 -2.66
N VAL A 211 -1.19 -9.59 -3.68
CA VAL A 211 -0.40 -9.52 -4.91
C VAL A 211 0.04 -8.09 -5.18
N GLU A 212 1.11 -7.93 -5.97
CA GLU A 212 1.57 -6.62 -6.40
C GLU A 212 0.47 -5.87 -7.19
N GLY A 213 0.30 -4.59 -6.90
CA GLY A 213 -0.80 -3.76 -7.39
C GLY A 213 -2.03 -3.75 -6.48
N ASN A 214 -2.13 -4.61 -5.46
CA ASN A 214 -3.26 -4.57 -4.53
C ASN A 214 -3.30 -3.26 -3.73
N VAL A 215 -4.48 -2.65 -3.65
CA VAL A 215 -4.74 -1.43 -2.88
C VAL A 215 -5.52 -1.78 -1.62
N LEU A 216 -5.09 -1.21 -0.49
CA LEU A 216 -5.67 -1.40 0.83
C LEU A 216 -6.04 -0.05 1.45
N ALA A 217 -7.12 -0.02 2.21
CA ALA A 217 -7.44 1.11 3.07
C ALA A 217 -6.66 1.00 4.38
N VAL A 218 -6.09 2.13 4.80
CA VAL A 218 -5.46 2.27 6.13
C VAL A 218 -6.49 2.83 7.09
N MET A 219 -6.67 2.14 8.20
CA MET A 219 -7.60 2.47 9.27
C MET A 219 -6.80 2.90 10.50
N LYS A 220 -6.97 4.14 10.93
CA LYS A 220 -6.38 4.64 12.16
C LYS A 220 -7.16 4.07 13.33
N THR A 221 -6.45 3.36 14.21
CA THR A 221 -7.08 2.74 15.37
C THR A 221 -7.55 3.84 16.31
N GLY A 222 -8.84 3.88 16.64
CA GLY A 222 -9.37 4.87 17.55
C GLY A 222 -8.81 4.68 18.96
N GLU A 223 -8.56 5.77 19.70
CA GLU A 223 -8.05 5.67 21.07
C GLU A 223 -9.13 5.16 22.03
N THR A 224 -8.73 4.55 23.14
CA THR A 224 -9.64 4.28 24.25
C THR A 224 -9.62 5.49 25.18
N VAL A 225 -10.68 6.27 25.16
CA VAL A 225 -10.82 7.46 25.99
C VAL A 225 -11.62 7.13 27.24
N ARG A 226 -11.34 7.78 28.37
CA ARG A 226 -12.21 7.69 29.54
C ARG A 226 -13.40 8.61 29.33
N ASP A 227 -14.60 8.04 29.25
CA ASP A 227 -15.83 8.83 29.23
C ASP A 227 -15.94 9.60 30.55
N ARG A 228 -16.04 10.93 30.46
CA ARG A 228 -16.11 11.82 31.63
C ARG A 228 -17.46 11.73 32.35
N ILE A 229 -18.50 11.25 31.68
CA ILE A 229 -19.85 11.14 32.24
C ILE A 229 -20.00 9.79 32.94
N THR A 230 -19.73 8.69 32.23
CA THR A 230 -19.90 7.34 32.79
C THR A 230 -18.69 6.84 33.57
N GLY A 231 -17.52 7.47 33.38
CA GLY A 231 -16.24 7.07 33.98
C GLY A 231 -15.61 5.84 33.34
N GLN A 232 -16.29 5.19 32.39
CA GLN A 232 -15.89 3.94 31.74
C GLN A 232 -14.94 4.18 30.55
N PRO A 233 -14.07 3.22 30.20
CA PRO A 233 -13.31 3.27 28.96
C PRO A 233 -14.24 3.13 27.74
N LEU A 234 -14.19 4.11 26.84
CA LEU A 234 -14.92 4.14 25.58
C LEU A 234 -13.92 4.01 24.43
N LYS A 235 -14.09 2.97 23.60
CA LYS A 235 -13.30 2.80 22.39
C LYS A 235 -13.85 3.69 21.29
N ILE A 236 -13.04 4.63 20.80
CA ILE A 236 -13.37 5.39 19.61
C ILE A 236 -13.31 4.44 18.39
N PRO A 237 -14.29 4.49 17.48
CA PRO A 237 -14.28 3.67 16.26
C PRO A 237 -13.03 3.93 15.41
N ASP A 238 -12.61 2.91 14.67
CA ASP A 238 -11.53 3.05 13.71
C ASP A 238 -12.01 3.89 12.51
N GLU A 239 -11.18 4.82 12.07
CA GLU A 239 -11.50 5.73 10.97
C GLU A 239 -10.57 5.50 9.78
N ARG A 240 -11.09 5.65 8.56
CA ARG A 240 -10.27 5.57 7.36
C ARG A 240 -9.33 6.78 7.31
N ALA A 241 -8.04 6.51 7.29
CA ALA A 241 -6.99 7.52 7.35
C ALA A 241 -6.13 7.59 6.08
N GLY A 242 -6.22 6.59 5.20
CA GLY A 242 -5.46 6.61 3.95
C GLY A 242 -5.71 5.43 3.03
N LEU A 243 -4.93 5.40 1.95
CA LEU A 243 -4.84 4.31 0.97
C LEU A 243 -3.37 3.98 0.76
N LEU A 244 -3.06 2.70 0.57
CA LEU A 244 -1.74 2.24 0.15
C LEU A 244 -1.86 1.19 -0.96
N MET A 245 -0.79 1.02 -1.72
CA MET A 245 -0.66 0.02 -2.75
C MET A 245 0.53 -0.89 -2.47
N VAL A 246 0.30 -2.19 -2.46
CA VAL A 246 1.35 -3.21 -2.39
C VAL A 246 2.13 -3.20 -3.69
N PHE A 247 3.44 -3.01 -3.64
CA PHE A 247 4.30 -3.04 -4.84
C PHE A 247 5.30 -4.19 -4.82
N ARG A 248 5.45 -4.87 -3.67
CA ARG A 248 6.30 -6.05 -3.55
C ARG A 248 5.76 -6.97 -2.46
N THR A 249 5.64 -8.25 -2.77
CA THR A 249 5.14 -9.27 -1.84
C THR A 249 6.19 -10.32 -1.56
N TYR A 250 6.25 -10.77 -0.32
CA TYR A 250 7.02 -11.92 0.15
C TYR A 250 6.07 -12.95 0.76
N ASP A 251 6.55 -14.08 1.27
CA ASP A 251 5.67 -15.15 1.75
C ASP A 251 4.71 -14.63 2.85
N LYS A 252 5.26 -14.01 3.90
CA LYS A 252 4.51 -13.63 5.11
C LYS A 252 4.31 -12.12 5.30
N LEU A 253 4.96 -11.30 4.49
CA LEU A 253 4.93 -9.84 4.62
C LEU A 253 5.01 -9.17 3.25
N SER A 254 4.74 -7.86 3.19
CA SER A 254 4.81 -7.11 1.94
C SER A 254 5.25 -5.67 2.17
N TYR A 255 5.71 -5.04 1.08
CA TYR A 255 5.93 -3.60 1.04
C TYR A 255 4.78 -2.90 0.33
N GLY A 256 4.30 -1.84 0.98
CA GLY A 256 3.27 -0.96 0.47
C GLY A 256 3.80 0.47 0.32
N LEU A 257 3.31 1.17 -0.71
CA LEU A 257 3.47 2.60 -0.89
C LEU A 257 2.18 3.28 -0.45
N VAL A 258 2.27 4.21 0.49
CA VAL A 258 1.11 5.03 0.87
C VAL A 258 0.78 5.97 -0.27
N LEU A 259 -0.44 5.85 -0.83
CA LEU A 259 -0.90 6.67 -1.95
C LEU A 259 -1.44 8.01 -1.46
N SER A 260 -2.22 7.96 -0.37
CA SER A 260 -2.83 9.13 0.23
C SER A 260 -3.03 8.90 1.73
N ALA A 261 -2.96 10.00 2.48
CA ALA A 261 -3.19 10.02 3.91
C ALA A 261 -3.99 11.28 4.25
N SER A 262 -5.22 11.12 4.75
CA SER A 262 -6.04 12.23 5.26
C SER A 262 -5.64 12.62 6.69
N ARG A 263 -4.98 11.71 7.41
CA ARG A 263 -4.41 11.90 8.74
C ARG A 263 -3.03 11.26 8.78
N SER A 264 -2.17 11.70 9.70
CA SER A 264 -0.87 11.05 9.90
C SER A 264 -1.09 9.57 10.27
N LEU A 265 -0.48 8.68 9.49
CA LEU A 265 -0.52 7.24 9.71
C LEU A 265 0.61 6.83 10.65
N SER A 266 0.46 5.67 11.29
CA SER A 266 1.39 5.18 12.29
C SER A 266 1.62 3.68 12.17
N VAL A 267 2.77 3.20 12.67
CA VAL A 267 2.96 1.77 12.92
C VAL A 267 1.85 1.29 13.87
N MET A 268 1.36 0.07 13.66
CA MET A 268 0.17 -0.53 14.27
C MET A 268 -1.18 -0.03 13.75
N ASP A 269 -1.23 0.90 12.79
CA ASP A 269 -2.48 1.17 12.07
C ASP A 269 -2.89 -0.05 11.24
N LYS A 270 -4.21 -0.28 11.15
CA LYS A 270 -4.77 -1.46 10.51
C LYS A 270 -4.86 -1.25 9.01
N VAL A 271 -4.70 -2.32 8.25
CA VAL A 271 -4.93 -2.33 6.80
C VAL A 271 -5.98 -3.37 6.45
N ARG A 272 -6.89 -3.00 5.56
CA ARG A 272 -7.97 -3.88 5.09
C ARG A 272 -8.36 -3.58 3.65
N ASN A 273 -9.23 -4.41 3.07
CA ASN A 273 -9.79 -4.15 1.75
C ASN A 273 -10.43 -2.74 1.66
N PRO A 274 -10.30 -2.06 0.50
CA PRO A 274 -10.61 -0.63 0.35
C PRO A 274 -12.11 -0.27 0.36
#